data_AF-A0AA35RJV1-F1
#
_entry.id   AF-A0AA35RJV1-F1
#
_cell.length_a   1.000
_cell.length_b   1.000
_cell.length_c   1.000
_cell.angle_alpha   90.00
_cell.angle_beta   90.00
_cell.angle_gamma   90.00
#
_symmetry.space_group_name_H-M   'P 1'
#
loop_
_entity.id
_entity.type
_entity.pdbx_description
1 polymer ?
#
loop_
_entity_poly.entity_id
_entity_poly.type
_entity_poly.pdbx_seq_one_letter_code
_entity_poly.pdbx_strand_id
1 'polypeptide(L)'
;MMQLMEKYSKHLEQLVNERTAELEVEKEKATDLLYRMIPQAVAEELKNGKTVEAEEFCGVTIFFSDIVGFTTLAGDSTPMQIVGLLNKLYTEFDRVLDQFDVYKVETIGDACESVSHCVE
;
A
#
# COMPACT_ATOMS: atom_id res chain seq x y z
N MET A 1 30.52 43.62 -5.17
CA MET A 1 30.62 42.19 -5.52
C MET A 1 30.34 41.27 -4.33
N MET A 2 30.93 41.49 -3.16
CA MET A 2 30.79 40.61 -1.98
C MET A 2 29.32 40.46 -1.48
N GLN A 3 28.56 41.55 -1.40
CA GLN A 3 27.14 41.54 -0.99
C GLN A 3 26.22 40.76 -1.95
N LEU A 4 26.58 40.72 -3.24
CA LEU A 4 25.81 39.99 -4.24
C LEU A 4 26.03 38.48 -4.08
N MET A 5 27.30 38.05 -3.90
CA MET A 5 27.61 36.66 -3.58
C MET A 5 26.94 36.20 -2.28
N GLU A 6 26.91 37.04 -1.24
CA GLU A 6 26.26 36.70 0.02
C GLU A 6 24.73 36.54 -0.13
N LYS A 7 24.09 37.41 -0.92
CA LYS A 7 22.66 37.24 -1.27
C LYS A 7 22.40 35.97 -2.06
N TYR A 8 23.26 35.64 -3.04
CA TYR A 8 23.15 34.40 -3.80
C TYR A 8 23.32 33.15 -2.92
N SER A 9 24.27 33.17 -1.98
CA SER A 9 24.48 32.06 -1.04
C SER A 9 23.26 31.82 -0.17
N LYS A 10 22.71 32.87 0.45
CA LYS A 10 21.51 32.77 1.30
C LYS A 10 20.28 32.31 0.51
N HIS A 11 20.11 32.80 -0.71
CA HIS A 11 19.02 32.36 -1.57
C HIS A 11 19.15 30.89 -1.98
N LEU A 12 20.38 30.43 -2.29
CA LEU A 12 20.62 29.04 -2.64
C LEU A 12 20.41 28.10 -1.44
N GLU A 13 20.85 28.50 -0.24
CA GLU A 13 20.58 27.76 1.00
C GLU A 13 19.08 27.66 1.28
N GLN A 14 18.35 28.77 1.12
CA GLN A 14 16.89 28.76 1.26
C GLN A 14 16.24 27.80 0.25
N LEU A 15 16.64 27.87 -1.02
CA LEU A 15 16.09 27.01 -2.07
C LEU A 15 16.42 25.53 -1.81
N VAL A 16 17.64 25.23 -1.36
CA VAL A 16 18.02 23.86 -0.98
C VAL A 16 17.13 23.37 0.17
N ASN A 17 16.95 24.17 1.22
CA ASN A 17 16.10 23.79 2.36
C ASN A 17 14.64 23.56 1.94
N GLU A 18 14.08 24.44 1.10
CA GLU A 18 12.72 24.29 0.57
C GLU A 18 12.58 22.99 -0.23
N ARG A 19 13.52 22.71 -1.15
CA ARG A 19 13.50 21.50 -1.98
C ARG A 19 13.76 20.22 -1.17
N THR A 20 14.60 20.28 -0.14
CA THR A 20 14.82 19.17 0.78
C THR A 20 13.56 18.87 1.59
N ALA A 21 12.83 19.89 2.05
CA ALA A 21 11.56 19.70 2.75
C ALA A 21 10.49 19.07 1.85
N GLU A 22 10.35 19.56 0.60
CA GLU A 22 9.43 18.97 -0.39
C GLU A 22 9.78 17.50 -0.70
N LEU A 23 11.06 17.19 -0.84
CA LEU A 23 11.53 15.83 -1.08
C LEU A 23 11.19 14.90 0.09
N GLU A 24 11.32 15.37 1.32
CA GLU A 24 11.04 14.55 2.51
C GLU A 24 9.55 14.20 2.59
N VAL A 25 8.66 15.17 2.33
CA VAL A 25 7.22 14.94 2.26
C VAL A 25 6.87 13.92 1.19
N GLU A 26 7.50 13.98 0.01
CA GLU A 26 7.21 13.05 -1.06
C GLU A 26 7.76 11.64 -0.78
N LYS A 27 8.91 11.54 -0.11
CA LYS A 27 9.44 10.27 0.39
C LYS A 27 8.53 9.62 1.42
N GLU A 28 7.97 10.40 2.34
CA GLU A 28 7.05 9.89 3.36
C GLU A 28 5.80 9.30 2.70
N LYS A 29 5.19 10.00 1.74
CA LYS A 29 4.05 9.49 0.98
C LYS A 29 4.38 8.21 0.20
N ALA A 30 5.54 8.18 -0.45
CA ALA A 30 5.98 6.99 -1.18
C ALA A 30 6.17 5.79 -0.25
N THR A 31 6.68 6.04 0.95
CA THR A 31 6.87 5.00 1.99
C THR A 31 5.52 4.51 2.53
N ASP A 32 4.58 5.41 2.81
CA ASP A 32 3.23 5.05 3.27
C ASP A 32 2.48 4.22 2.22
N LEU A 33 2.59 4.58 0.94
CA LEU A 33 2.03 3.79 -0.16
C LEU A 33 2.65 2.40 -0.24
N LEU A 34 3.98 2.30 -0.06
CA LEU A 34 4.68 1.02 -0.11
C LEU A 34 4.20 0.08 1.01
N TYR A 35 4.02 0.59 2.23
CA TYR A 35 3.52 -0.20 3.36
C TYR A 35 2.06 -0.64 3.21
N ARG A 36 1.26 0.07 2.42
CA ARG A 36 -0.11 -0.35 2.09
C ARG A 36 -0.19 -1.43 1.02
N MET A 37 0.88 -1.61 0.25
CA MET A 37 0.91 -2.55 -0.87
C MET A 37 1.57 -3.88 -0.52
N ILE A 38 2.56 -3.87 0.37
CA ILE A 38 3.37 -5.03 0.74
C ILE A 38 3.71 -5.01 2.24
N PRO A 39 4.06 -6.16 2.84
CA PRO A 39 4.45 -6.20 4.25
C PRO A 39 5.62 -5.27 4.56
N GLN A 40 5.62 -4.66 5.74
CA GLN A 40 6.60 -3.64 6.13
C GLN A 40 8.05 -4.16 6.10
N ALA A 41 8.26 -5.42 6.49
CA ALA A 41 9.58 -6.07 6.44
C ALA A 41 10.14 -6.08 5.00
N VAL A 42 9.33 -6.55 4.05
CA VAL A 42 9.67 -6.57 2.61
C VAL A 42 9.89 -5.17 2.06
N ALA A 43 9.03 -4.21 2.45
CA ALA A 43 9.16 -2.81 2.06
C ALA A 43 10.50 -2.19 2.50
N GLU A 44 10.95 -2.47 3.72
CA GLU A 44 12.23 -1.96 4.22
C GLU A 44 13.43 -2.58 3.51
N GLU A 45 13.38 -3.87 3.15
CA GLU A 45 14.44 -4.49 2.36
C GLU A 45 14.57 -3.85 0.97
N LEU A 46 13.44 -3.66 0.29
CA LEU A 46 13.40 -2.99 -1.01
C LEU A 46 13.89 -1.55 -0.93
N LYS A 47 13.50 -0.81 0.11
CA LYS A 47 13.94 0.58 0.34
C LYS A 47 15.45 0.68 0.56
N ASN A 48 16.04 -0.35 1.17
CA ASN A 48 17.48 -0.46 1.38
C ASN A 48 18.23 -1.01 0.14
N GLY A 49 17.54 -1.25 -0.98
CA GLY A 49 18.12 -1.77 -2.21
C GLY A 49 18.57 -3.22 -2.11
N LYS A 50 18.03 -3.98 -1.15
CA LYS A 50 18.30 -5.41 -1.00
C LYS A 50 17.38 -6.22 -1.91
N THR A 51 17.84 -7.41 -2.28
CA THR A 51 16.98 -8.43 -2.88
C THR A 51 16.15 -9.07 -1.79
N VAL A 52 14.85 -9.26 -2.05
CA VAL A 52 13.93 -9.98 -1.17
C VAL A 52 14.02 -11.46 -1.50
N GLU A 53 14.43 -12.26 -0.53
CA GLU A 53 14.51 -13.72 -0.68
C GLU A 53 13.16 -14.38 -0.34
N ALA A 54 12.93 -15.58 -0.85
CA ALA A 54 11.72 -16.32 -0.52
C ALA A 54 11.78 -16.83 0.93
N GLU A 55 10.70 -16.63 1.67
CA GLU A 55 10.58 -17.03 3.08
C GLU A 55 9.62 -18.21 3.25
N GLU A 56 9.91 -19.07 4.24
CA GLU A 56 9.05 -20.18 4.65
C GLU A 56 8.49 -19.89 6.04
N PHE A 57 7.18 -20.07 6.21
CA PHE A 57 6.48 -19.85 7.46
C PHE A 57 5.89 -21.17 7.98
N CYS A 58 6.25 -21.55 9.21
CA CYS A 58 5.84 -22.82 9.81
C CYS A 58 4.36 -22.88 10.23
N GLY A 59 3.69 -21.72 10.36
CA GLY A 59 2.33 -21.64 10.87
C GLY A 59 1.59 -20.45 10.28
N VAL A 60 0.95 -20.66 9.14
CA VAL A 60 0.10 -19.65 8.48
C VAL A 60 -1.34 -20.12 8.44
N THR A 61 -2.26 -19.16 8.51
CA THR A 61 -3.69 -19.42 8.24
C THR A 61 -4.12 -18.64 7.03
N ILE A 62 -4.63 -19.34 6.01
CA ILE A 62 -5.13 -18.74 4.77
C ILE A 62 -6.66 -18.71 4.82
N PHE A 63 -7.22 -17.55 4.53
CA PHE A 63 -8.65 -17.32 4.38
C PHE A 63 -9.00 -17.15 2.91
N PHE A 64 -9.93 -17.98 2.44
CA PHE A 64 -10.51 -17.89 1.11
C PHE A 64 -11.98 -17.49 1.24
N SER A 65 -12.41 -16.51 0.46
CA SER A 65 -13.81 -16.09 0.36
C SER A 65 -14.21 -15.90 -1.10
N ASP A 66 -15.48 -16.16 -1.38
CA ASP A 66 -16.08 -16.07 -2.71
C ASP A 66 -17.56 -15.67 -2.60
N ILE A 67 -18.09 -14.97 -3.60
CA ILE A 67 -19.49 -14.53 -3.59
C ILE A 67 -20.34 -15.52 -4.38
N VAL A 68 -21.13 -16.32 -3.65
CA VAL A 68 -22.04 -17.28 -4.28
C VAL A 68 -23.01 -16.57 -5.24
N GLY A 69 -22.98 -16.99 -6.51
CA GLY A 69 -23.87 -16.47 -7.54
C GLY A 69 -23.45 -15.12 -8.15
N PHE A 70 -22.21 -14.67 -7.91
CA PHE A 70 -21.70 -13.41 -8.45
C PHE A 70 -21.79 -13.32 -9.97
N THR A 71 -21.54 -14.41 -10.70
CA THR A 71 -21.64 -14.42 -12.17
C THR A 71 -23.05 -14.03 -12.65
N THR A 72 -24.10 -14.53 -11.99
CA THR A 72 -25.48 -14.18 -12.31
C THR A 72 -25.76 -12.72 -11.95
N LEU A 73 -25.35 -12.30 -10.74
CA LEU A 73 -25.50 -10.92 -10.28
C LEU A 73 -24.82 -9.91 -11.21
N ALA A 74 -23.61 -10.23 -11.68
CA ALA A 74 -22.84 -9.43 -12.62
C ALA A 74 -23.46 -9.40 -14.02
N GLY A 75 -24.10 -10.49 -14.45
CA GLY A 75 -24.84 -10.55 -15.71
C GLY A 75 -26.10 -9.67 -15.72
N ASP A 76 -26.78 -9.56 -14.57
CA ASP A 76 -28.04 -8.81 -14.44
C ASP A 76 -27.84 -7.33 -14.05
N SER A 77 -26.61 -6.91 -13.74
CA SER A 77 -26.29 -5.58 -13.22
C SER A 77 -25.44 -4.76 -14.20
N THR A 78 -25.47 -3.44 -14.04
CA THR A 78 -24.53 -2.57 -14.75
C THR A 78 -23.13 -2.67 -14.13
N PRO A 79 -22.04 -2.45 -14.91
CA PRO A 79 -20.68 -2.45 -14.37
C PRO A 79 -20.50 -1.48 -13.20
N MET A 80 -21.15 -0.31 -13.24
CA MET A 80 -21.06 0.68 -12.18
C MET A 80 -21.68 0.20 -10.86
N GLN A 81 -22.77 -0.57 -10.94
CA GLN A 81 -23.40 -1.18 -9.76
C GLN A 81 -22.51 -2.25 -9.16
N ILE A 82 -21.89 -3.11 -9.99
CA ILE A 82 -20.99 -4.17 -9.52
C ILE A 82 -19.72 -3.58 -8.88
N VAL A 83 -19.10 -2.60 -9.51
CA VAL A 83 -17.94 -1.91 -8.93
C VAL A 83 -18.32 -1.23 -7.61
N GLY A 84 -19.49 -0.58 -7.55
CA GLY A 84 -19.98 0.02 -6.32
C GLY A 84 -20.25 -0.99 -5.20
N LEU A 85 -20.74 -2.18 -5.53
CA LEU A 85 -20.96 -3.27 -4.58
C LEU A 85 -19.63 -3.81 -4.05
N LEU A 86 -18.71 -4.19 -4.95
CA LEU A 86 -17.41 -4.74 -4.59
C LEU A 86 -16.59 -3.74 -3.76
N ASN A 87 -16.59 -2.46 -4.14
CA ASN A 87 -15.90 -1.43 -3.37
C ASN A 87 -16.45 -1.32 -1.95
N LYS A 88 -17.77 -1.32 -1.77
CA LYS A 88 -18.36 -1.29 -0.42
C LYS A 88 -18.00 -2.53 0.39
N LEU A 89 -18.12 -3.70 -0.22
CA LEU A 89 -17.83 -4.97 0.44
C LEU A 89 -16.36 -5.03 0.89
N TYR A 90 -15.42 -4.74 -0.01
CA TYR A 90 -14.00 -4.79 0.31
C TYR A 90 -13.57 -3.67 1.25
N THR A 91 -14.19 -2.48 1.21
CA THR A 91 -13.93 -1.44 2.21
C THR A 91 -14.32 -1.90 3.61
N GLU A 92 -15.46 -2.59 3.75
CA GLU A 92 -15.87 -3.13 5.05
C GLU A 92 -15.00 -4.31 5.48
N PHE A 93 -14.57 -5.17 4.55
CA PHE A 93 -13.58 -6.21 4.85
C PHE A 93 -12.27 -5.61 5.33
N ASP A 94 -11.71 -4.65 4.59
CA ASP A 94 -10.46 -3.98 4.96
C ASP A 94 -10.56 -3.37 6.36
N ARG A 95 -11.67 -2.71 6.71
CA ARG A 95 -11.89 -2.17 8.07
C ARG A 95 -11.92 -3.26 9.16
N VAL A 96 -12.43 -4.45 8.84
CA VAL A 96 -12.44 -5.57 9.79
C VAL A 96 -11.03 -6.16 9.89
N LEU A 97 -10.37 -6.39 8.75
CA LEU A 97 -9.02 -6.95 8.67
C LEU A 97 -7.99 -6.05 9.36
N ASP A 98 -8.11 -4.73 9.28
CA ASP A 98 -7.24 -3.76 9.96
C ASP A 98 -7.21 -3.93 11.50
N GLN A 99 -8.23 -4.59 12.08
CA GLN A 99 -8.29 -4.88 13.51
C GLN A 99 -7.57 -6.18 13.90
N PHE A 100 -7.15 -6.97 12.91
CA PHE A 100 -6.45 -8.23 13.07
C PHE A 100 -5.09 -8.18 12.38
N ASP A 101 -4.18 -9.06 12.78
CA ASP A 101 -2.89 -9.21 12.10
C ASP A 101 -3.04 -10.10 10.85
N VAL A 102 -3.76 -9.59 9.86
CA VAL A 102 -4.07 -10.28 8.61
C VAL A 102 -3.60 -9.44 7.43
N TYR A 103 -2.78 -10.04 6.58
CA TYR A 103 -2.34 -9.46 5.32
C TYR A 103 -3.28 -9.91 4.18
N LYS A 104 -3.87 -8.94 3.47
CA LYS A 104 -4.64 -9.23 2.24
C LYS A 104 -3.67 -9.53 1.11
N VAL A 105 -3.76 -10.72 0.53
CA VAL A 105 -2.84 -11.18 -0.52
C VAL A 105 -3.28 -10.59 -1.84
N GLU A 106 -4.40 -11.09 -2.38
CA GLU A 106 -4.93 -10.66 -3.66
C GLU A 106 -6.45 -10.85 -3.72
N THR A 107 -7.08 -10.13 -4.66
CA THR A 107 -8.49 -10.32 -5.03
C THR A 107 -8.58 -10.77 -6.47
N ILE A 108 -9.28 -11.86 -6.74
CA ILE A 108 -9.49 -12.41 -8.08
C ILE A 108 -11.00 -12.36 -8.38
N GLY A 109 -11.43 -11.29 -9.03
CA GLY A 109 -12.86 -11.06 -9.27
C GLY A 109 -13.61 -10.79 -7.97
N ASP A 110 -14.56 -11.67 -7.64
CA ASP A 110 -15.32 -11.68 -6.39
C ASP A 110 -14.70 -12.53 -5.28
N ALA A 111 -13.63 -13.27 -5.59
CA ALA A 111 -12.87 -14.00 -4.60
C ALA A 111 -11.81 -13.11 -3.94
N CYS A 112 -11.62 -13.30 -2.63
CA CYS A 112 -10.60 -12.61 -1.85
C CYS A 112 -9.81 -13.62 -1.01
N GLU A 113 -8.49 -13.48 -1.08
CA GLU A 113 -7.51 -14.29 -0.37
C GLU A 113 -6.74 -13.43 0.63
N SER A 114 -6.69 -13.88 1.89
CA SER A 114 -5.89 -13.23 2.92
C SER A 114 -5.16 -14.26 3.76
N VAL A 115 -4.06 -13.83 4.38
CA VAL A 115 -3.19 -14.69 5.18
C VAL A 115 -2.87 -14.02 6.50
N SER A 116 -2.84 -14.78 7.59
CA SER A 116 -2.39 -14.30 8.89
C SER A 116 -1.16 -15.08 9.36
N HIS A 117 -0.41 -14.47 10.29
CA HIS A 117 0.83 -15.03 10.85
C HIS A 117 1.99 -15.15 9.84
N CYS A 118 2.01 -14.26 8.84
CA CYS A 118 3.15 -14.10 7.90
C CYS A 118 4.16 -13.04 8.35
N VAL A 119 3.95 -12.41 9.51
CA VAL A 119 4.81 -11.33 10.01
C VAL A 119 5.18 -11.69 11.45
N GLU A 120 6.42 -12.13 11.66
CA GLU A 120 7.07 -12.12 12.98
C GLU A 120 7.97 -10.89 13.11
#